data_AF-A0A7K4DQS1-F1
#
_entry.id   AF-A0A7K4DQS1-F1
#
_cell.length_a   1.000
_cell.length_b   1.000
_cell.length_c   1.000
_cell.angle_alpha   90.00
_cell.angle_beta   90.00
_cell.angle_gamma   90.00
#
_symmetry.space_group_name_H-M   'P 1'
#
loop_
_entity.id
_entity.type
_entity.pdbx_description
1 polymer ?
#
loop_
_entity_poly.entity_id
_entity_poly.type
_entity_poly.pdbx_seq_one_letter_code
_entity_poly.pdbx_strand_id
1 'polypeptide(L)' 'MNRIGDKRHQELLKQKKELEENRPNTIDAMRGWKHSMSKILQELELFK' A
#
# COMPACT_ATOMS: atom_id res chain seq x y z
N MET A 1 -17.25 -5.97 12.83
CA MET A 1 -16.15 -6.15 11.86
C MET A 1 -15.14 -7.14 12.42
N ASN A 2 -14.76 -8.14 11.64
CA ASN A 2 -13.97 -9.29 12.10
C ASN A 2 -12.54 -8.82 12.44
N ARG A 3 -12.01 -9.16 13.64
CA ARG A 3 -10.69 -8.67 14.14
C ARG A 3 -9.53 -8.89 13.16
N ILE A 4 -9.65 -9.87 12.27
CA ILE A 4 -8.66 -10.18 11.24
C ILE A 4 -8.65 -9.14 10.12
N GLY A 5 -9.82 -8.68 9.67
CA GLY A 5 -9.93 -7.67 8.62
C GLY A 5 -9.37 -6.31 9.08
N ASP A 6 -9.58 -5.98 10.36
CA ASP A 6 -9.05 -4.76 10.96
C ASP A 6 -7.50 -4.78 11.03
N LYS A 7 -6.90 -5.92 11.41
CA LYS A 7 -5.44 -6.08 11.38
C LYS A 7 -4.85 -5.93 9.99
N ARG A 8 -5.46 -6.55 8.97
CA ARG A 8 -4.98 -6.45 7.58
C ARG A 8 -5.12 -5.03 7.04
N HIS A 9 -6.24 -4.36 7.35
CA HIS A 9 -6.45 -2.97 6.99
C HIS A 9 -5.38 -2.04 7.59
N GLN A 10 -5.08 -2.18 8.89
CA GLN A 10 -4.01 -1.41 9.55
C GLN A 10 -2.63 -1.69 8.93
N GLU A 11 -2.34 -2.94 8.58
CA GLU A 11 -1.08 -3.31 7.93
C GLU A 11 -0.95 -2.69 6.53
N LEU A 12 -2.02 -2.69 5.73
CA LEU A 12 -2.03 -2.04 4.42
C LEU A 12 -1.82 -0.53 4.52
N LEU A 13 -2.42 0.14 5.52
CA LEU A 13 -2.19 1.56 5.77
C LEU A 13 -0.73 1.84 6.15
N LYS A 14 -0.12 0.96 6.96
CA LYS A 14 1.30 1.06 7.31
C LYS A 14 2.19 0.89 6.07
N GLN A 15 1.96 -0.15 5.26
CA GLN A 15 2.73 -0.40 4.04
C GLN A 15 2.59 0.75 3.02
N LYS A 16 1.38 1.31 2.87
CA LYS A 16 1.16 2.50 2.04
C LYS A 16 2.05 3.65 2.49
N LYS A 17 2.06 3.95 3.80
CA LYS A 17 2.86 5.05 4.37
C LYS A 17 4.36 4.81 4.17
N GLU A 18 4.85 3.61 4.47
CA GLU A 18 6.26 3.26 4.27
C GLU A 18 6.67 3.39 2.80
N LEU A 19 5.79 2.99 1.88
CA LEU A 19 6.03 3.12 0.46
C LEU A 19 6.04 4.60 0.04
N GLU A 20 5.14 5.44 0.56
CA GLU A 20 5.13 6.89 0.32
C GLU A 20 6.43 7.57 0.82
N GLU A 21 6.91 7.20 2.00
CA GLU A 21 8.17 7.71 2.57
C GLU A 21 9.41 7.29 1.75
N ASN A 22 9.38 6.10 1.15
CA ASN A 22 10.46 5.56 0.32
C ASN A 22 10.22 5.78 -1.19
N ARG A 23 9.51 6.84 -1.57
CA ARG A 23 9.27 7.16 -2.98
C ARG A 23 10.60 7.37 -3.72
N PRO A 24 10.91 6.56 -4.74
CA PRO A 24 12.17 6.67 -5.45
C PRO A 24 12.17 7.88 -6.40
N ASN A 25 13.38 8.37 -6.66
CA ASN A 25 13.60 9.53 -7.53
C ASN A 25 14.01 9.14 -8.96
N THR A 26 14.28 7.86 -9.23
CA THR A 26 14.63 7.37 -10.58
C THR A 26 13.43 6.78 -11.29
N ILE A 27 13.33 6.99 -12.61
CA ILE A 27 12.18 6.58 -13.43
C ILE A 27 11.93 5.07 -13.37
N ASP A 28 13.00 4.26 -13.39
CA ASP A 28 12.89 2.80 -13.36
C ASP A 28 12.36 2.31 -12.01
N ALA A 29 12.86 2.85 -10.90
CA ALA A 29 12.36 2.52 -9.58
C ALA A 29 10.92 3.05 -9.36
N MET A 30 10.56 4.18 -9.96
CA MET A 30 9.20 4.70 -9.92
C MET A 30 8.17 3.74 -10.55
N ARG A 31 8.54 2.96 -11.57
CA ARG A 31 7.64 1.94 -12.15
C ARG A 31 7.29 0.85 -11.13
N GLY A 32 8.31 0.32 -10.44
CA GLY A 32 8.12 -0.69 -9.40
C GLY A 32 7.36 -0.15 -8.19
N TRP A 33 7.67 1.09 -7.80
CA TRP A 33 6.96 1.81 -6.75
C TRP A 33 5.48 2.00 -7.09
N LYS A 34 5.17 2.47 -8.30
CA LYS A 34 3.79 2.65 -8.78
C LYS A 34 3.02 1.34 -8.74
N HIS A 35 3.61 0.26 -9.24
CA HIS A 35 2.99 -1.07 -9.23
C HIS A 35 2.66 -1.55 -7.82
N SER A 36 3.61 -1.39 -6.89
CA SER A 36 3.43 -1.77 -5.49
C SER A 36 2.35 -0.92 -4.81
N MET A 37 2.35 0.39 -5.07
CA MET A 37 1.35 1.32 -4.55
C MET A 37 -0.05 0.99 -5.06
N SER A 38 -0.20 0.71 -6.37
CA SER A 38 -1.48 0.34 -6.96
C SER A 38 -2.06 -0.92 -6.34
N LYS A 39 -1.25 -1.94 -6.03
CA LYS A 39 -1.70 -3.16 -5.35
C LYS A 39 -2.22 -2.87 -3.93
N ILE A 40 -1.49 -2.07 -3.15
CA ILE A 40 -1.91 -1.71 -1.79
C ILE A 40 -3.24 -0.96 -1.83
N LEU A 41 -3.40 -0.01 -2.76
CA LEU A 41 -4.64 0.75 -2.91
C LEU A 41 -5.82 -0.14 -3.32
N GLN A 42 -5.63 -1.06 -4.28
CA GLN A 42 -6.66 -2.02 -4.68
C GLN A 42 -7.12 -2.90 -3.52
N GLU A 43 -6.19 -3.34 -2.67
CA GLU A 43 -6.55 -4.16 -1.51
C GLU A 43 -7.27 -3.34 -0.43
N LEU A 44 -6.87 -2.08 -0.21
CA LEU A 44 -7.56 -1.15 0.70
C LEU A 44 -9.01 -0.89 0.27
N GLU A 45 -9.31 -0.88 -1.03
CA GLU A 45 -10.68 -0.72 -1.54
C GLU A 45 -11.60 -1.87 -1.14
N LEU A 46 -11.07 -3.06 -0.84
CA LEU A 46 -11.86 -4.22 -0.38
C LEU A 46 -12.36 -4.07 1.07
N PHE A 47 -11.88 -3.08 1.81
CA PHE A 47 -12.27 -2.79 3.19
C PHE A 47 -13.26 -1.62 3.31
N LYS A 48 -13.75 -1.07 2.18
CA LYS A 48 -14.77 -0.02 2.14
C LYS A 48 -16.18 -0.53 2.47
#